data_AF-A0A653YXA1-F1
#
_entry.id   AF-A0A653YXA1-F1
#
_cell.length_a   1.000
_cell.length_b   1.000
_cell.length_c   1.000
_cell.angle_alpha   90.00
_cell.angle_beta   90.00
_cell.angle_gamma   90.00
#
_symmetry.space_group_name_H-M   'P 1'
#
loop_
_entity.id
_entity.type
_entity.pdbx_description
1 polymer ?
#
loop_
_entity_poly.entity_id
_entity_poly.type
_entity_poly.pdbx_seq_one_letter_code
_entity_poly.pdbx_strand_id
1 'polypeptide(L)'
;MTDPQEISKITRRKVAKGAAWSLPAIAAAVAAPAAAASVPPPACPGCFEPGAIPLPFTSQVLVSNKSGTLAIVSALNVDSSGCDVSLFQPAYSAIMTSAILTMSNGSTYNSTAGLGTGVGTFGSISAFNMNAIFSGTNFPVGGSLVSGYPVVPTKLCVNFNMVLVGLPSLIQLQCPVKLCWDIRTTATGIVAPVPFVNTGAGTLNFTGLMSPA
;
A
#
# COMPACT_ATOMS: atom_id res chain seq x y z
N MET A 1 46.43 -73.16 -33.08
CA MET A 1 45.78 -71.96 -33.66
C MET A 1 44.52 -71.70 -32.85
N THR A 2 44.63 -70.84 -31.85
CA THR A 2 43.49 -70.35 -31.07
C THR A 2 43.81 -68.91 -30.71
N ASP A 3 43.22 -67.99 -31.46
CA ASP A 3 43.34 -66.55 -31.25
C ASP A 3 42.25 -66.12 -30.24
N PRO A 4 42.57 -65.47 -29.11
CA PRO A 4 41.55 -65.05 -28.16
C PRO A 4 40.81 -63.82 -28.67
N GLN A 5 39.47 -63.90 -28.68
CA GLN A 5 38.55 -62.79 -28.96
C GLN A 5 38.80 -61.62 -27.99
N GLU A 6 39.32 -60.50 -28.51
CA GLU A 6 39.52 -59.27 -27.76
C GLU A 6 38.16 -58.60 -27.49
N ILE A 7 37.62 -58.80 -26.29
CA ILE A 7 36.43 -58.10 -25.81
C ILE A 7 36.71 -56.60 -25.88
N SER A 8 36.00 -55.89 -26.77
CA SER A 8 36.12 -54.44 -26.96
C SER A 8 35.82 -53.72 -25.66
N LYS A 9 36.86 -53.43 -24.87
CA LYS A 9 36.74 -52.75 -23.57
C LYS A 9 36.20 -51.35 -23.81
N ILE A 10 34.94 -51.12 -23.44
CA ILE A 10 34.38 -49.77 -23.32
C ILE A 10 35.20 -49.03 -22.25
N THR A 11 36.19 -48.28 -22.70
CA THR A 11 37.06 -47.51 -21.83
C THR A 11 36.28 -46.32 -21.28
N ARG A 12 36.53 -45.92 -20.02
CA ARG A 12 35.92 -44.73 -19.39
C ARG A 12 35.98 -43.47 -20.26
N ARG A 13 36.99 -43.37 -21.13
CA ARG A 13 37.18 -42.30 -22.12
C ARG A 13 36.10 -42.24 -23.20
N LYS A 14 35.53 -43.39 -23.63
CA LYS A 14 34.42 -43.45 -24.61
C LYS A 14 33.11 -42.96 -23.99
N VAL A 15 32.86 -43.34 -22.72
CA VAL A 15 31.67 -42.87 -21.97
C VAL A 15 31.74 -41.36 -21.70
N ALA A 16 32.91 -40.86 -21.29
CA ALA A 16 33.11 -39.43 -21.06
C ALA A 16 32.93 -38.59 -22.34
N LYS A 17 33.35 -39.10 -23.50
CA LYS A 17 33.11 -38.43 -24.79
C LYS A 17 31.61 -38.36 -25.12
N GLY A 18 30.84 -39.42 -24.89
CA GLY A 18 29.38 -39.40 -25.12
C GLY A 18 28.63 -38.40 -24.21
N ALA A 19 29.01 -38.33 -22.93
CA ALA A 19 28.45 -37.38 -21.99
C ALA A 19 28.77 -35.91 -22.37
N ALA A 20 30.00 -35.64 -22.82
CA ALA A 20 30.42 -34.28 -23.19
C ALA A 20 29.59 -33.66 -24.32
N TRP A 21 29.07 -34.48 -25.25
CA TRP A 21 28.26 -33.99 -26.38
C TRP A 21 26.75 -33.97 -26.09
N SER A 22 26.27 -34.76 -25.12
CA SER A 22 24.84 -34.85 -24.78
C SER A 22 24.42 -33.91 -23.66
N LEU A 23 25.32 -33.61 -22.71
CA LEU A 23 25.02 -32.74 -21.58
C LEU A 23 24.61 -31.31 -21.97
N PRO A 24 25.24 -30.64 -22.96
CA PRO A 24 24.81 -29.30 -23.37
C PRO A 24 23.40 -29.29 -23.98
N ALA A 25 23.07 -30.31 -24.77
CA ALA A 25 21.76 -30.44 -25.40
C ALA A 25 20.65 -30.71 -24.37
N ILE A 26 20.92 -31.57 -23.39
CA ILE A 26 20.00 -31.82 -22.28
C ILE A 26 19.87 -30.55 -21.43
N ALA A 27 20.96 -29.89 -21.06
CA ALA A 27 20.94 -28.66 -20.29
C ALA A 27 20.15 -27.54 -20.99
N ALA A 28 20.31 -27.38 -22.31
CA ALA A 28 19.52 -26.44 -23.11
C ALA A 28 18.03 -26.86 -23.18
N ALA A 29 17.74 -28.15 -23.31
CA ALA A 29 16.37 -28.67 -23.40
C ALA A 29 15.60 -28.60 -22.08
N VAL A 30 16.25 -28.63 -20.92
CA VAL A 30 15.59 -28.33 -19.62
C VAL A 30 15.57 -26.85 -19.30
N ALA A 31 16.56 -26.08 -19.73
CA ALA A 31 16.58 -24.63 -19.51
C ALA A 31 15.58 -23.88 -20.39
N ALA A 32 15.37 -24.29 -21.64
CA ALA A 32 14.48 -23.59 -22.57
C ALA A 32 13.00 -23.59 -22.15
N PRO A 33 12.40 -24.71 -21.70
CA PRO A 33 11.03 -24.71 -21.17
C PRO A 33 10.93 -23.97 -19.84
N ALA A 34 11.96 -24.04 -18.97
CA ALA A 34 11.98 -23.31 -17.71
C ALA A 34 12.05 -21.78 -17.92
N ALA A 35 12.82 -21.33 -18.92
CA ALA A 35 12.89 -19.91 -19.31
C ALA A 35 11.68 -19.44 -20.13
N ALA A 36 11.03 -20.35 -20.89
CA ALA A 36 9.79 -20.05 -21.62
C ALA A 36 8.55 -20.07 -20.70
N ALA A 37 8.58 -20.83 -19.61
CA ALA A 37 7.55 -20.82 -18.57
C ALA A 37 7.75 -19.70 -17.55
N SER A 38 8.96 -19.14 -17.44
CA SER A 38 9.19 -17.90 -16.68
C SER A 38 8.80 -16.70 -17.53
N VAL A 39 7.51 -16.56 -17.82
CA VAL A 39 6.99 -15.23 -18.14
C VAL A 39 7.27 -14.39 -16.90
N PRO A 40 8.13 -13.35 -16.97
CA PRO A 40 8.37 -12.51 -15.80
C PRO A 40 7.00 -12.01 -15.30
N PRO A 41 6.73 -12.07 -13.98
CA PRO A 41 5.45 -11.63 -13.45
C PRO A 41 5.19 -10.20 -13.94
N PRO A 42 3.95 -9.88 -14.33
CA PRO A 42 3.63 -8.56 -14.85
C PRO A 42 4.05 -7.51 -13.83
N ALA A 43 4.66 -6.42 -14.30
CA ALA A 43 5.07 -5.33 -13.43
C ALA A 43 3.85 -4.71 -12.74
N CYS A 44 4.06 -4.18 -11.54
CA CYS A 44 3.01 -3.47 -10.82
C CYS A 44 2.50 -2.26 -11.62
N PRO A 45 1.19 -2.12 -11.83
CA PRO A 45 0.64 -0.95 -12.52
C PRO A 45 0.95 0.34 -11.73
N GLY A 46 1.56 1.32 -12.39
CA GLY A 46 1.88 2.65 -11.82
C GLY A 46 0.76 3.69 -11.99
N CYS A 47 -0.43 3.27 -12.39
CA CYS A 47 -1.58 4.10 -12.79
C CYS A 47 -2.59 4.34 -11.68
N PHE A 48 -2.34 3.86 -10.46
CA PHE A 48 -3.21 4.11 -9.33
C PHE A 48 -3.02 5.53 -8.83
N GLU A 49 -4.11 6.29 -8.80
CA GLU A 49 -4.11 7.69 -8.38
C GLU A 49 -5.18 7.95 -7.31
N PRO A 50 -5.05 9.00 -6.48
CA PRO A 50 -6.14 9.44 -5.65
C PRO A 50 -7.34 9.88 -6.51
N GLY A 51 -8.55 9.41 -6.20
CA GLY A 51 -9.75 9.71 -6.99
C GLY A 51 -10.12 11.20 -6.96
N ALA A 52 -10.52 11.74 -8.11
CA ALA A 52 -10.79 13.17 -8.32
C ALA A 52 -11.96 13.76 -7.51
N ILE A 53 -12.83 12.91 -6.96
CA ILE A 53 -14.02 13.34 -6.21
C ILE A 53 -13.61 13.74 -4.78
N PRO A 54 -13.83 15.00 -4.36
CA PRO A 54 -13.56 15.41 -3.00
C PRO A 54 -14.40 14.64 -1.98
N LEU A 55 -13.78 14.26 -0.87
CA LEU A 55 -14.38 13.43 0.16
C LEU A 55 -14.63 14.27 1.42
N PRO A 56 -15.81 14.14 2.08
CA PRO A 56 -16.03 14.80 3.35
C PRO A 56 -15.05 14.27 4.40
N PHE A 57 -14.46 15.17 5.16
CA PHE A 57 -13.61 14.86 6.29
C PHE A 57 -14.33 15.28 7.57
N THR A 58 -14.52 14.34 8.49
CA THR A 58 -14.91 14.66 9.86
C THR A 58 -14.10 13.82 10.83
N SER A 59 -13.66 14.43 11.91
CA SER A 59 -12.96 13.73 13.00
C SER A 59 -13.23 14.45 14.31
N GLN A 60 -13.36 13.68 15.39
CA GLN A 60 -13.40 14.22 16.74
C GLN A 60 -12.17 13.73 17.51
N VAL A 61 -11.65 14.59 18.38
CA VAL A 61 -10.52 14.30 19.25
C VAL A 61 -10.87 14.70 20.67
N LEU A 62 -10.67 13.77 21.59
CA LEU A 62 -10.57 14.07 23.01
C LEU A 62 -9.09 14.31 23.33
N VAL A 63 -8.80 15.47 23.89
CA VAL A 63 -7.44 15.89 24.27
C VAL A 63 -7.29 15.75 25.78
N SER A 64 -6.22 15.10 26.21
CA SER A 64 -5.78 15.04 27.59
C SER A 64 -4.26 15.16 27.64
N ASN A 65 -3.73 15.97 28.55
CA ASN A 65 -2.30 16.24 28.64
C ASN A 65 -1.68 16.73 27.31
N LYS A 66 -2.39 17.61 26.58
CA LYS A 66 -1.99 18.11 25.24
C LYS A 66 -1.82 17.02 24.18
N SER A 67 -2.27 15.81 24.47
CA SER A 67 -2.21 14.68 23.56
C SER A 67 -3.63 14.19 23.28
N GLY A 68 -3.90 13.78 22.06
CA GLY A 68 -5.20 13.27 21.66
C GLY A 68 -5.09 12.12 20.69
N THR A 69 -6.20 11.43 20.54
CA THR A 69 -6.38 10.39 19.51
C THR A 69 -7.32 10.93 18.44
N LEU A 70 -6.85 10.95 17.21
CA LEU A 70 -7.59 11.37 16.03
C LEU A 70 -7.98 10.13 15.22
N ALA A 71 -9.29 9.93 15.04
CA ALA A 71 -9.83 8.83 14.26
C ALA A 71 -10.41 9.37 12.94
N ILE A 72 -9.87 8.92 11.82
CA ILE A 72 -10.35 9.27 10.49
C ILE A 72 -11.17 8.09 9.95
N VAL A 73 -12.48 8.27 9.89
CA VAL A 73 -13.40 7.33 9.26
C VAL A 73 -13.88 7.92 7.95
N SER A 74 -13.38 7.40 6.83
CA SER A 74 -13.74 7.89 5.49
C SER A 74 -13.60 6.81 4.44
N ALA A 75 -14.41 6.89 3.39
CA ALA A 75 -14.14 6.18 2.14
C ALA A 75 -13.05 6.96 1.39
N LEU A 76 -11.96 6.30 1.00
CA LEU A 76 -10.91 6.84 0.14
C LEU A 76 -11.16 6.38 -1.29
N ASN A 77 -11.21 7.33 -2.21
CA ASN A 77 -11.39 7.04 -3.62
C ASN A 77 -10.01 6.81 -4.26
N VAL A 78 -9.85 5.72 -4.99
CA VAL A 78 -8.68 5.42 -5.81
C VAL A 78 -9.14 5.31 -7.25
N ASP A 79 -8.52 6.10 -8.11
CA ASP A 79 -8.70 6.03 -9.55
C ASP A 79 -7.76 4.97 -10.13
N SER A 80 -8.34 4.10 -10.95
CA SER A 80 -7.62 3.06 -11.71
C SER A 80 -8.07 3.06 -13.18
N SER A 81 -8.67 4.15 -13.64
CA SER A 81 -9.15 4.31 -15.02
C SER A 81 -8.02 4.33 -16.05
N GLY A 82 -6.84 4.81 -15.65
CA GLY A 82 -5.63 4.81 -16.48
C GLY A 82 -4.90 3.47 -16.56
N CYS A 83 -5.41 2.42 -15.91
CA CYS A 83 -4.74 1.12 -15.86
C CYS A 83 -5.10 0.22 -17.05
N ASP A 84 -4.10 -0.45 -17.60
CA ASP A 84 -4.29 -1.46 -18.64
C ASP A 84 -4.92 -2.73 -18.05
N VAL A 85 -6.18 -2.98 -18.43
CA VAL A 85 -6.99 -4.11 -17.98
C VAL A 85 -6.71 -5.42 -18.72
N SER A 86 -5.85 -5.40 -19.75
CA SER A 86 -5.62 -6.57 -20.60
C SER A 86 -4.76 -7.65 -19.94
N LEU A 87 -3.97 -7.29 -18.92
CA LEU A 87 -2.99 -8.17 -18.27
C LEU A 87 -3.47 -8.75 -16.92
N PHE A 88 -4.56 -8.22 -16.38
CA PHE A 88 -5.06 -8.56 -15.05
C PHE A 88 -6.56 -8.87 -15.09
N GLN A 89 -7.05 -9.62 -14.10
CA GLN A 89 -8.48 -9.69 -13.86
C GLN A 89 -9.03 -8.28 -13.59
N PRO A 90 -10.29 -8.00 -13.99
CA PRO A 90 -10.87 -6.67 -13.83
C PRO A 90 -11.01 -6.24 -12.38
N ALA A 91 -11.11 -7.19 -11.44
CA ALA A 91 -11.16 -6.91 -10.01
C ALA A 91 -9.77 -6.95 -9.38
N TYR A 92 -9.51 -6.02 -8.48
CA TYR A 92 -8.35 -6.01 -7.59
C TYR A 92 -8.82 -5.82 -6.14
N SER A 93 -7.97 -6.17 -5.18
CA SER A 93 -8.20 -5.83 -3.78
C SER A 93 -7.11 -4.91 -3.28
N ALA A 94 -7.43 -4.06 -2.31
CA ALA A 94 -6.50 -3.12 -1.72
C ALA A 94 -6.45 -3.36 -0.22
N ILE A 95 -5.24 -3.52 0.33
CA ILE A 95 -5.00 -3.67 1.76
C ILE A 95 -4.22 -2.44 2.21
N MET A 96 -4.81 -1.61 3.07
CA MET A 96 -4.10 -0.48 3.64
C MET A 96 -3.12 -1.00 4.70
N THR A 97 -1.82 -0.69 4.57
CA THR A 97 -0.76 -1.20 5.46
C THR A 97 -0.28 -0.15 6.48
N SER A 98 -0.38 1.12 6.14
CA SER A 98 -0.11 2.23 7.06
C SER A 98 -0.70 3.53 6.51
N ALA A 99 -1.06 4.46 7.38
CA ALA A 99 -1.38 5.83 7.01
C ALA A 99 -0.49 6.82 7.76
N ILE A 100 -0.19 7.94 7.12
CA ILE A 100 0.62 9.04 7.65
C ILE A 100 -0.22 10.30 7.57
N LEU A 101 -0.46 10.91 8.72
CA LEU A 101 -1.17 12.16 8.87
C LEU A 101 -0.17 13.29 9.10
N THR A 102 -0.26 14.34 8.30
CA THR A 102 0.51 15.58 8.48
C THR A 102 -0.42 16.67 9.01
N MET A 103 0.04 17.39 10.03
CA MET A 103 -0.67 18.52 10.63
C MET A 103 -0.12 19.86 10.11
N SER A 104 -0.87 20.95 10.31
CA SER A 104 -0.51 22.31 9.89
C SER A 104 0.76 22.85 10.54
N ASN A 105 1.17 22.29 11.68
CA ASN A 105 2.43 22.61 12.36
C ASN A 105 3.63 21.81 11.82
N GLY A 106 3.46 21.03 10.75
CA GLY A 106 4.49 20.19 10.14
C GLY A 106 4.74 18.85 10.86
N SER A 107 4.07 18.58 11.98
CA SER A 107 4.19 17.30 12.68
C SER A 107 3.52 16.19 11.87
N THR A 108 4.14 15.00 11.85
CA THR A 108 3.61 13.81 11.18
C THR A 108 3.33 12.72 12.19
N TYR A 109 2.25 11.97 11.97
CA TYR A 109 1.79 10.89 12.83
C TYR A 109 1.47 9.67 11.98
N ASN A 110 1.96 8.51 12.41
CA ASN A 110 1.62 7.24 11.79
C ASN A 110 0.33 6.69 12.40
N SER A 111 -0.47 6.02 11.58
CA SER A 111 -1.62 5.28 12.05
C SER A 111 -1.16 4.18 13.00
N THR A 112 -1.79 4.13 14.17
CA THR A 112 -1.57 3.11 15.19
C THR A 112 -2.49 1.91 15.04
N ALA A 113 -3.66 2.10 14.41
CA ALA A 113 -4.65 1.06 14.16
C ALA A 113 -5.65 1.48 13.08
N GLY A 114 -6.58 0.59 12.74
CA GLY A 114 -7.79 0.93 12.01
C GLY A 114 -7.63 1.07 10.49
N LEU A 115 -6.79 0.23 9.91
CA LEU A 115 -6.62 0.19 8.46
C LEU A 115 -7.70 -0.69 7.81
N GLY A 116 -8.05 -0.35 6.58
CA GLY A 116 -9.11 -1.02 5.84
C GLY A 116 -8.60 -1.98 4.77
N THR A 117 -9.52 -2.81 4.31
CA THR A 117 -9.40 -3.56 3.07
C THR A 117 -10.61 -3.28 2.21
N GLY A 118 -10.45 -3.34 0.89
CA GLY A 118 -11.60 -3.32 0.01
C GLY A 118 -11.28 -3.93 -1.34
N VAL A 119 -12.28 -3.91 -2.21
CA VAL A 119 -12.19 -4.39 -3.58
C VAL A 119 -12.49 -3.25 -4.52
N GLY A 120 -11.75 -3.20 -5.61
CA GLY A 120 -11.95 -2.23 -6.69
C GLY A 120 -12.01 -2.94 -8.02
N THR A 121 -12.45 -2.19 -9.03
CA THR A 121 -12.50 -2.66 -10.40
C THR A 121 -11.70 -1.70 -11.26
N PHE A 122 -10.77 -2.23 -12.06
CA PHE A 122 -10.02 -1.44 -13.00
C PHE A 122 -10.92 -0.74 -14.02
N GLY A 123 -10.46 0.39 -14.57
CA GLY A 123 -11.26 1.20 -15.47
C GLY A 123 -12.25 2.12 -14.74
N SER A 124 -12.22 2.17 -13.42
CA SER A 124 -13.15 2.96 -12.60
C SER A 124 -12.51 3.53 -11.34
N ILE A 125 -13.20 4.49 -10.72
CA ILE A 125 -12.89 4.98 -9.37
C ILE A 125 -13.53 4.02 -8.36
N SER A 126 -12.70 3.47 -7.47
CA SER A 126 -13.12 2.54 -6.42
C SER A 126 -13.00 3.21 -5.05
N ALA A 127 -13.95 2.92 -4.15
CA ALA A 127 -14.00 3.49 -2.81
C ALA A 127 -13.58 2.45 -1.76
N PHE A 128 -12.62 2.81 -0.91
CA PHE A 128 -12.08 1.96 0.14
C PHE A 128 -12.32 2.57 1.52
N ASN A 129 -13.06 1.88 2.37
CA ASN A 129 -13.32 2.35 3.73
C ASN A 129 -12.03 2.30 4.56
N MET A 130 -11.66 3.44 5.14
CA MET A 130 -10.56 3.59 6.09
C MET A 130 -11.11 4.00 7.46
N ASN A 131 -10.53 3.50 8.54
CA ASN A 131 -10.85 3.86 9.92
C ASN A 131 -9.57 4.19 10.71
N ALA A 132 -8.66 4.97 10.13
CA ALA A 132 -7.31 5.10 10.64
C ALA A 132 -7.28 5.87 11.97
N ILE A 133 -6.58 5.33 12.95
CA ILE A 133 -6.44 5.91 14.30
C ILE A 133 -5.01 6.43 14.48
N PHE A 134 -4.89 7.72 14.80
CA PHE A 134 -3.63 8.40 15.10
C PHE A 134 -3.63 8.80 16.57
N SER A 135 -2.89 8.06 17.41
CA SER A 135 -2.74 8.38 18.83
C SER A 135 -1.49 9.21 19.09
N GLY A 136 -1.46 9.93 20.20
CA GLY A 136 -0.28 10.70 20.59
C GLY A 136 -0.14 12.02 19.84
N THR A 137 -1.18 12.44 19.12
CA THR A 137 -1.18 13.70 18.36
C THR A 137 -1.15 14.88 19.32
N ASN A 138 -0.26 15.84 19.07
CA ASN A 138 -0.05 16.99 19.96
C ASN A 138 -1.05 18.11 19.65
N PHE A 139 -1.84 18.44 20.66
CA PHE A 139 -2.82 19.53 20.65
C PHE A 139 -2.48 20.50 21.79
N PRO A 140 -1.72 21.58 21.52
CA PRO A 140 -1.39 22.58 22.53
C PRO A 140 -2.63 23.25 23.14
N VAL A 141 -2.47 23.83 24.33
CA VAL A 141 -3.54 24.62 24.97
C VAL A 141 -3.93 25.79 24.06
N GLY A 142 -5.22 25.98 23.85
CA GLY A 142 -5.74 27.02 22.96
C GLY A 142 -7.04 26.63 22.26
N GLY A 143 -7.39 27.40 21.24
CA GLY A 143 -8.64 27.25 20.50
C GLY A 143 -9.75 28.16 21.00
N SER A 144 -10.80 28.24 20.20
CA SER A 144 -12.04 28.92 20.51
C SER A 144 -13.18 28.24 19.76
N LEU A 145 -14.39 28.36 20.29
CA LEU A 145 -15.61 28.00 19.57
C LEU A 145 -15.88 28.96 18.40
N VAL A 146 -15.28 30.16 18.39
CA VAL A 146 -15.56 31.23 17.42
C VAL A 146 -14.44 31.39 16.39
N SER A 147 -13.17 31.37 16.82
CA SER A 147 -12.01 31.54 15.91
C SER A 147 -11.37 30.22 15.47
N GLY A 148 -11.90 29.09 15.94
CA GLY A 148 -11.39 27.76 15.64
C GLY A 148 -10.09 27.41 16.37
N TYR A 149 -9.49 26.28 15.99
CA TYR A 149 -8.27 25.74 16.56
C TYR A 149 -7.13 25.74 15.52
N PRO A 150 -5.89 26.17 15.88
CA PRO A 150 -4.84 26.48 14.90
C PRO A 150 -4.11 25.26 14.33
N VAL A 151 -4.04 24.15 15.08
CA VAL A 151 -3.35 22.93 14.63
C VAL A 151 -4.37 21.97 14.03
N VAL A 152 -4.34 21.82 12.71
CA VAL A 152 -5.32 21.05 11.95
C VAL A 152 -4.66 20.07 10.98
N PRO A 153 -5.30 18.94 10.62
CA PRO A 153 -4.81 18.05 9.58
C PRO A 153 -4.72 18.72 8.20
N THR A 154 -3.62 18.52 7.50
CA THR A 154 -3.37 19.12 6.17
C THR A 154 -3.09 18.10 5.08
N LYS A 155 -2.59 16.91 5.41
CA LYS A 155 -2.31 15.86 4.43
C LYS A 155 -2.46 14.47 5.03
N LEU A 156 -3.00 13.54 4.26
CA LEU A 156 -3.09 12.12 4.61
C LEU A 156 -2.49 11.30 3.47
N CYS A 157 -1.47 10.51 3.77
CA CYS A 157 -0.90 9.56 2.83
C CYS A 157 -1.13 8.13 3.32
N VAL A 158 -1.68 7.27 2.48
CA VAL A 158 -1.95 5.87 2.81
C VAL A 158 -1.13 4.98 1.89
N ASN A 159 -0.45 4.00 2.50
CA ASN A 159 0.22 2.93 1.79
C ASN A 159 -0.78 1.78 1.62
N PHE A 160 -0.98 1.38 0.38
CA PHE A 160 -1.80 0.25 -0.04
C PHE A 160 -0.91 -0.86 -0.56
N ASN A 161 -1.25 -2.10 -0.23
CA ASN A 161 -0.84 -3.26 -1.01
C ASN A 161 -2.00 -3.63 -1.91
N MET A 162 -1.90 -3.26 -3.19
CA MET A 162 -2.84 -3.67 -4.22
C MET A 162 -2.56 -5.12 -4.58
N VAL A 163 -3.55 -5.98 -4.40
CA VAL A 163 -3.47 -7.40 -4.67
C VAL A 163 -4.22 -7.68 -5.96
N LEU A 164 -3.47 -7.99 -6.99
CA LEU A 164 -3.93 -8.15 -8.37
C LEU A 164 -3.80 -9.61 -8.79
N VAL A 165 -4.67 -10.08 -9.69
CA VAL A 165 -4.58 -11.42 -10.26
C VAL A 165 -4.22 -11.30 -11.73
N GLY A 166 -3.00 -11.68 -12.09
CA GLY A 166 -2.49 -11.64 -13.47
C GLY A 166 -3.11 -12.74 -14.34
N LEU A 167 -3.45 -12.43 -15.58
CA LEU A 167 -3.91 -13.41 -16.57
C LEU A 167 -2.77 -13.78 -17.53
N PRO A 168 -2.72 -15.02 -18.08
CA PRO A 168 -3.63 -16.16 -17.87
C PRO A 168 -3.23 -17.08 -16.70
N SER A 169 -2.08 -16.84 -16.07
CA SER A 169 -1.49 -17.73 -15.06
C SER A 169 -2.15 -17.64 -13.68
N LEU A 170 -3.10 -16.72 -13.48
CA LEU A 170 -3.82 -16.47 -12.22
C LEU A 170 -2.88 -16.21 -11.03
N ILE A 171 -1.68 -15.71 -11.31
CA ILE A 171 -0.69 -15.40 -10.28
C ILE A 171 -1.13 -14.14 -9.54
N GLN A 172 -1.14 -14.23 -8.22
CA GLN A 172 -1.45 -13.10 -7.36
C GLN A 172 -0.19 -12.23 -7.17
N LEU A 173 -0.29 -10.96 -7.50
CA LEU A 173 0.77 -9.97 -7.37
C LEU A 173 0.40 -8.95 -6.30
N GLN A 174 1.32 -8.66 -5.38
CA GLN A 174 1.15 -7.61 -4.39
C GLN A 174 1.98 -6.40 -4.75
N CYS A 175 1.32 -5.27 -4.99
CA CYS A 175 1.91 -4.04 -5.45
C CYS A 175 1.78 -2.94 -4.40
N PRO A 176 2.89 -2.52 -3.76
CA PRO A 176 2.85 -1.43 -2.81
C PRO A 176 2.66 -0.10 -3.57
N VAL A 177 1.62 0.64 -3.22
CA VAL A 177 1.27 1.94 -3.78
C VAL A 177 1.08 2.93 -2.64
N LYS A 178 1.64 4.13 -2.76
CA LYS A 178 1.41 5.21 -1.81
C LYS A 178 0.56 6.29 -2.46
N LEU A 179 -0.61 6.53 -1.90
CA LEU A 179 -1.54 7.57 -2.37
C LEU A 179 -1.67 8.65 -1.29
N CYS A 180 -1.76 9.91 -1.71
CA CYS A 180 -1.87 11.03 -0.81
C CYS A 180 -3.07 11.91 -1.16
N TRP A 181 -3.74 12.39 -0.13
CA TRP A 181 -4.82 13.36 -0.20
C TRP A 181 -4.45 14.60 0.61
N ASP A 182 -4.69 15.76 0.03
CA ASP A 182 -4.62 17.03 0.74
C ASP A 182 -5.92 17.25 1.50
N ILE A 183 -5.79 17.69 2.75
CA ILE A 183 -6.89 17.90 3.67
C ILE A 183 -7.08 19.41 3.88
N ARG A 184 -8.24 19.91 3.47
CA ARG A 184 -8.68 21.28 3.79
C ARG A 184 -9.64 21.20 4.96
N THR A 185 -9.11 21.33 6.17
CA THR A 185 -9.92 21.27 7.39
C THR A 185 -9.99 22.58 8.15
N THR A 186 -11.10 22.72 8.86
CA THR A 186 -11.28 23.67 9.95
C THR A 186 -11.51 22.87 11.23
N ALA A 187 -11.15 23.47 12.35
CA ALA A 187 -11.31 22.85 13.66
C ALA A 187 -12.05 23.78 14.58
N THR A 188 -13.01 23.24 15.33
CA THR A 188 -13.73 23.95 16.39
C THR A 188 -13.51 23.22 17.72
N GLY A 189 -13.43 23.97 18.80
CA GLY A 189 -13.23 23.41 20.13
C GLY A 189 -12.18 24.15 20.93
N ILE A 190 -12.02 23.72 22.18
CA ILE A 190 -11.15 24.36 23.17
C ILE A 190 -10.35 23.26 23.86
N VAL A 191 -9.04 23.45 23.95
CA VAL A 191 -8.15 22.72 24.85
C VAL A 191 -7.83 23.66 26.01
N ALA A 192 -8.55 23.51 27.11
CA ALA A 192 -8.43 24.36 28.28
C ALA A 192 -7.24 23.91 29.15
N PRO A 193 -6.53 24.84 29.80
CA PRO A 193 -5.51 24.48 30.78
C PRO A 193 -6.16 23.81 31.99
N VAL A 194 -5.61 22.68 32.43
CA VAL A 194 -6.02 22.03 33.68
C VAL A 194 -5.22 22.66 34.82
N PRO A 195 -5.89 23.22 35.85
CA PRO A 195 -5.20 23.78 37.01
C PRO A 195 -4.26 22.75 37.65
N PHE A 196 -3.13 23.21 38.19
CA PHE A 196 -2.13 22.41 38.94
C PHE A 196 -1.22 21.46 38.16
N VAL A 197 -1.41 21.25 36.85
CA VAL A 197 -0.64 20.25 36.09
C VAL A 197 0.02 20.76 34.80
N ASN A 198 -0.12 22.04 34.43
CA ASN A 198 0.41 22.60 33.17
C ASN A 198 0.02 21.78 31.91
N THR A 199 -1.09 21.05 32.03
CA THR A 199 -1.66 20.18 30.99
C THR A 199 -2.84 20.85 30.32
N GLY A 200 -3.23 20.34 29.15
CA GLY A 200 -4.43 20.78 28.44
C GLY A 200 -5.42 19.63 28.29
N ALA A 201 -6.71 19.90 28.52
CA ALA A 201 -7.79 18.94 28.28
C ALA A 201 -8.94 19.61 27.51
N GLY A 202 -9.62 18.84 26.67
CA GLY A 202 -10.71 19.39 25.87
C GLY A 202 -11.18 18.47 24.75
N THR A 203 -12.02 19.02 23.89
CA THR A 203 -12.53 18.33 22.69
C THR A 203 -12.32 19.21 21.47
N LEU A 204 -11.87 18.61 20.38
CA LEU A 204 -11.72 19.25 19.09
C LEU A 204 -12.54 18.49 18.05
N ASN A 205 -13.31 19.22 17.26
CA ASN A 205 -14.06 18.69 16.14
C ASN A 205 -13.49 19.29 14.84
N PHE A 206 -13.04 18.41 13.97
CA PHE A 206 -12.49 18.75 12.67
C PHE A 206 -13.51 18.45 11.59
N THR A 207 -13.70 19.40 10.68
CA THR A 207 -14.59 19.27 9.53
C THR A 207 -13.93 19.87 8.30
N GLY A 208 -14.05 19.21 7.16
CA GLY A 208 -13.38 19.65 5.95
C GLY A 208 -13.64 18.76 4.74
N LEU A 209 -12.75 18.89 3.76
CA LEU A 209 -12.72 18.08 2.55
C LEU A 209 -11.32 17.51 2.33
N MET A 210 -11.26 16.30 1.78
CA MET A 210 -10.05 15.70 1.25
C MET A 210 -10.09 15.71 -0.28
N SER A 211 -9.02 16.16 -0.91
CA SER A 211 -8.85 16.15 -2.37
C SER A 211 -7.56 15.42 -2.74
N PRO A 212 -7.39 14.97 -3.99
CA PRO A 212 -6.09 14.53 -4.49
C PRO A 212 -5.00 15.58 -4.18
N ALA A 213 -3.82 15.10 -3.77
CA ALA A 213 -2.64 15.90 -3.49
C ALA A 213 -1.76 16.15 -4.73
#